data_AF-A0A945I7K8-F1
#
_entry.id   AF-A0A945I7K8-F1
#
_cell.length_a   1.000
_cell.length_b   1.000
_cell.length_c   1.000
_cell.angle_alpha   90.00
_cell.angle_beta   90.00
_cell.angle_gamma   90.00
#
_symmetry.space_group_name_H-M   'P 1'
#
loop_
_entity.id
_entity.type
_entity.pdbx_description
1 polymer ?
#
loop_
_entity_poly.entity_id
_entity_poly.type
_entity_poly.pdbx_seq_one_letter_code
_entity_poly.pdbx_strand_id
1 'polypeptide(L)'
;EYRRLLYVAMTRAQDRLYICGWHTKNKAPEQCWYNLVQAGLAEGAVEIEDNYLVEAGETVSSTVLQLTSAQKKEIEKKKQSPKEKYTDIPDWAGEPPAADPLPPSPLTPSRPDEEEPAVMSPLESDDGARFKRGRIIHNLLQTLPEIALDHREDALKSYLARAAHELSENQQLEIAGEIQTVLNDPDFAPLFGPGSRAEVPLIGEVAGQIMSAQLDRLLVTDDEILVVDFKTNRPPPTDPVNVADIYLRQMAAYRLALQNIYPGRAIRCALLWTVGPHLMPLATEQLVPHEP
;
A
#
# COMPACT_ATOMS: atom_id res chain seq x y z
N GLU A 1 11.56 -19.13 -2.11
CA GLU A 1 10.35 -18.29 -2.18
C GLU A 1 10.39 -17.21 -3.27
N TYR A 2 11.52 -16.50 -3.44
CA TYR A 2 11.70 -15.35 -4.36
C TYR A 2 11.30 -15.54 -5.84
N ARG A 3 11.25 -16.79 -6.35
CA ARG A 3 10.90 -17.10 -7.77
C ARG A 3 9.54 -17.78 -7.93
N ARG A 4 8.74 -17.87 -6.87
CA ARG A 4 7.44 -18.58 -6.88
C ARG A 4 6.48 -18.02 -7.94
N LEU A 5 6.39 -16.70 -8.05
CA LEU A 5 5.51 -16.05 -9.03
C LEU A 5 5.97 -16.31 -10.47
N LEU A 6 7.28 -16.23 -10.73
CA LEU A 6 7.85 -16.56 -12.04
C LEU A 6 7.57 -18.02 -12.42
N TYR A 7 7.77 -18.95 -11.48
CA TYR A 7 7.46 -20.37 -11.69
C TYR A 7 5.98 -20.60 -12.04
N VAL A 8 5.06 -19.95 -11.32
CA VAL A 8 3.62 -20.06 -11.60
C VAL A 8 3.29 -19.50 -12.99
N ALA A 9 3.83 -18.33 -13.36
CA ALA A 9 3.59 -17.73 -14.66
C ALA A 9 4.07 -18.64 -15.81
N MET A 10 5.27 -19.23 -15.67
CA MET A 10 5.84 -20.11 -16.70
C MET A 10 5.10 -21.45 -16.84
N THR A 11 4.53 -21.98 -15.76
CA THR A 11 3.90 -23.31 -15.75
C THR A 11 2.40 -23.30 -16.03
N ARG A 12 1.75 -22.13 -15.94
CA ARG A 12 0.30 -21.99 -16.15
C ARG A 12 -0.08 -21.63 -17.59
N ALA A 13 0.87 -21.17 -18.40
CA ALA A 13 0.68 -20.99 -19.83
C ALA A 13 0.34 -22.35 -20.48
N GLN A 14 -0.80 -22.43 -21.17
CA GLN A 14 -1.28 -23.68 -21.78
C GLN A 14 -0.73 -23.88 -23.19
N ASP A 15 -0.90 -22.86 -24.05
CA ASP A 15 -0.55 -22.97 -25.47
C ASP A 15 0.72 -22.18 -25.84
N ARG A 16 0.84 -20.94 -25.36
CA ARG A 16 1.98 -20.05 -25.65
C ARG A 16 2.32 -19.19 -24.44
N LEU A 17 3.61 -18.94 -24.25
CA LEU A 17 4.14 -18.01 -23.26
C LEU A 17 4.93 -16.93 -23.99
N TYR A 18 4.50 -15.69 -23.85
CA TYR A 18 5.22 -14.51 -24.34
C TYR A 18 5.86 -13.80 -23.17
N ILE A 19 7.14 -13.45 -23.30
CA ILE A 19 7.92 -12.78 -22.26
C ILE A 19 8.47 -11.50 -22.85
N CYS A 20 8.02 -10.37 -22.32
CA CYS A 20 8.43 -9.04 -22.73
C CYS A 20 8.67 -8.15 -21.51
N GLY A 21 9.30 -7.00 -21.73
CA GLY A 21 9.56 -6.02 -20.70
C GLY A 21 9.79 -4.64 -21.31
N TRP A 22 9.72 -3.61 -20.47
CA TRP A 22 9.98 -2.23 -20.88
C TRP A 22 11.37 -1.80 -20.44
N HIS A 23 12.13 -1.19 -21.34
CA HIS A 23 13.44 -0.61 -21.02
C HIS A 23 13.26 0.81 -20.46
N THR A 24 13.91 1.09 -19.34
CA THR A 24 14.05 2.45 -18.81
C THR A 24 15.44 3.00 -19.11
N LYS A 25 15.74 4.24 -18.71
CA LYS A 25 17.10 4.80 -18.80
C LYS A 25 18.13 4.01 -17.96
N ASN A 26 17.68 3.22 -16.99
CA ASN A 26 18.53 2.42 -16.12
C ASN A 26 18.71 1.00 -16.67
N LYS A 27 19.90 0.43 -16.50
CA LYS A 27 20.19 -0.95 -16.85
C LYS A 27 19.31 -1.90 -16.02
N ALA A 28 18.68 -2.87 -16.68
CA ALA A 28 17.90 -3.90 -16.00
C ALA A 28 18.79 -4.69 -15.01
N PRO A 29 18.31 -4.97 -13.78
CA PRO A 29 19.05 -5.81 -12.83
C PRO A 29 19.37 -7.19 -13.41
N GLU A 30 20.54 -7.73 -13.10
CA GLU A 30 20.98 -9.03 -13.65
C GLU A 30 20.03 -10.18 -13.29
N GLN A 31 19.42 -10.12 -12.10
CA GLN A 31 18.50 -11.14 -11.59
C GLN A 31 17.02 -10.83 -11.89
N CYS A 32 16.72 -9.90 -12.81
CA CYS A 32 15.34 -9.68 -13.24
C CYS A 32 14.80 -10.91 -14.00
N TRP A 33 13.47 -11.10 -13.98
CA TRP A 33 12.86 -12.30 -14.54
C TRP A 33 13.14 -12.48 -16.04
N TYR A 34 13.17 -11.38 -16.81
CA TYR A 34 13.49 -11.42 -18.24
C TYR A 34 14.88 -12.02 -18.48
N ASN A 35 15.91 -11.49 -17.82
CA ASN A 35 17.30 -11.94 -17.99
C ASN A 35 17.49 -13.41 -17.55
N LEU A 36 16.81 -13.82 -16.48
CA LEU A 36 16.84 -15.21 -16.02
C LEU A 36 16.24 -16.18 -17.04
N VAL A 37 15.11 -15.81 -17.65
CA VAL A 37 14.48 -16.65 -18.66
C VAL A 37 15.26 -16.62 -19.97
N GLN A 38 15.77 -15.46 -20.39
CA GLN A 38 16.64 -15.33 -21.56
C GLN A 38 17.88 -16.24 -21.44
N ALA A 39 18.58 -16.19 -20.29
CA ALA A 39 19.73 -17.05 -20.04
C ALA A 39 19.37 -18.54 -20.08
N GLY A 40 18.22 -18.93 -19.53
CA GLY A 40 17.75 -20.32 -19.58
C GLY A 40 17.31 -20.80 -20.97
N LEU A 41 16.90 -19.88 -21.85
CA LEU A 41 16.49 -20.18 -23.23
C LEU A 41 17.67 -20.19 -24.22
N ALA A 42 18.82 -19.64 -23.85
CA ALA A 42 19.97 -19.46 -24.75
C ALA A 42 20.49 -20.77 -25.39
N GLU A 43 20.34 -21.91 -24.72
CA GLU A 43 20.84 -23.20 -25.23
C GLU A 43 19.86 -23.94 -26.16
N GLY A 44 18.60 -23.50 -26.26
CA GLY A 44 17.56 -24.25 -27.00
C GLY A 44 16.59 -23.42 -27.83
N ALA A 45 16.52 -22.10 -27.62
CA ALA A 45 15.73 -21.21 -28.43
C ALA A 45 16.48 -20.79 -29.70
N VAL A 46 15.73 -20.50 -30.75
CA VAL A 46 16.25 -19.97 -32.02
C VAL A 46 15.90 -18.50 -32.12
N GLU A 47 16.84 -17.68 -32.58
CA GLU A 47 16.56 -16.30 -32.93
C GLU A 47 15.78 -16.25 -34.24
N ILE A 48 14.62 -15.61 -34.20
CA ILE A 48 13.79 -15.38 -35.37
C ILE A 48 13.45 -13.89 -35.47
N GLU A 49 13.20 -13.42 -36.68
CA GLU A 49 12.62 -12.10 -36.91
C GLU A 49 11.09 -12.20 -36.87
N ASP A 50 10.46 -11.44 -35.98
CA ASP A 50 9.00 -11.44 -35.84
C ASP A 50 8.37 -10.39 -36.77
N ASN A 51 7.60 -10.85 -37.75
CA ASN A 51 6.99 -10.00 -38.77
C ASN A 51 6.07 -8.91 -38.19
N TYR A 52 5.37 -9.20 -37.08
CA TYR A 52 4.50 -8.19 -36.46
C TYR A 52 5.31 -7.08 -35.81
N LEU A 53 6.41 -7.43 -35.12
CA LEU A 53 7.33 -6.42 -34.55
C LEU A 53 8.02 -5.59 -35.62
N VAL A 54 8.37 -6.19 -36.77
CA VAL A 54 8.90 -5.46 -37.94
C VAL A 54 7.89 -4.43 -38.44
N GLU A 55 6.62 -4.82 -38.60
CA GLU A 55 5.57 -3.94 -39.11
C GLU A 55 5.19 -2.83 -38.12
N ALA A 56 5.17 -3.14 -36.81
CA ALA A 56 4.82 -2.17 -35.78
C ALA A 56 5.92 -1.09 -35.59
N GLY A 57 7.20 -1.48 -35.64
CA GLY A 57 8.33 -0.55 -35.49
C GLY A 57 8.44 0.11 -34.10
N GLU A 58 7.75 -0.42 -33.09
CA GLU A 58 7.67 0.14 -31.74
C GLU A 58 8.74 -0.39 -30.78
N THR A 59 9.54 -1.38 -31.21
CA THR A 59 10.54 -2.05 -30.38
C THR A 59 11.97 -1.77 -30.84
N VAL A 60 12.93 -1.87 -29.91
CA VAL A 60 14.36 -1.69 -30.19
C VAL A 60 14.91 -2.76 -31.15
N SER A 61 14.27 -3.92 -31.19
CA SER A 61 14.58 -5.02 -32.10
C SER A 61 13.30 -5.79 -32.43
N SER A 62 13.22 -6.29 -33.66
CA SER A 62 12.22 -7.25 -34.13
C SER A 62 12.67 -8.70 -33.94
N THR A 63 13.89 -8.94 -33.46
CA THR A 63 14.44 -10.27 -33.22
C THR A 63 13.96 -10.80 -31.87
N VAL A 64 13.41 -12.02 -31.86
CA VAL A 64 12.93 -12.70 -30.67
C VAL A 64 13.54 -14.10 -30.55
N LEU A 65 13.74 -14.55 -29.32
CA LEU A 65 14.11 -15.94 -29.03
C LEU A 65 12.84 -16.79 -28.98
N GLN A 66 12.76 -17.78 -29.86
CA GLN A 66 11.63 -18.69 -29.93
C GLN A 66 12.05 -20.12 -29.61
N LEU A 67 11.39 -20.72 -28.61
CA LEU A 67 11.45 -22.14 -28.32
C LEU A 67 10.11 -22.77 -28.71
N THR A 68 10.11 -23.68 -29.68
CA THR A 68 8.90 -24.40 -30.11
C THR A 68 8.95 -25.85 -29.68
N SER A 69 7.80 -26.39 -29.30
CA SER A 69 7.61 -27.82 -29.07
C SER A 69 6.45 -28.28 -29.93
N ALA A 70 6.72 -29.22 -30.84
CA ALA A 70 5.68 -29.77 -31.69
C ALA A 70 4.65 -30.55 -30.85
N GLN A 71 3.36 -30.36 -31.16
CA GLN A 71 2.30 -31.16 -30.59
C GLN A 71 2.47 -32.62 -31.01
N LYS A 72 2.80 -33.50 -30.04
CA LYS A 72 3.00 -34.94 -30.29
C LYS A 72 1.75 -35.79 -30.01
N LYS A 73 0.78 -35.26 -29.27
CA LYS A 73 -0.44 -35.97 -28.87
C LYS A 73 -1.66 -35.35 -29.54
N GLU A 74 -2.55 -36.19 -30.04
CA GLU A 74 -3.84 -35.77 -30.58
C GLU A 74 -4.64 -35.04 -29.50
N ILE A 75 -5.22 -33.88 -29.85
CA ILE A 75 -6.00 -33.07 -28.91
C ILE A 75 -7.25 -33.87 -28.53
N GLU A 76 -7.43 -34.13 -27.23
CA GLU A 76 -8.67 -34.70 -26.74
C GLU A 76 -9.81 -33.74 -27.08
N LYS A 77 -10.67 -34.13 -28.04
CA LYS A 77 -11.86 -33.38 -28.37
C LYS A 77 -12.67 -33.23 -27.09
N LYS A 78 -12.90 -31.99 -26.65
CA LYS A 78 -13.81 -31.71 -25.54
C LYS A 78 -15.12 -32.46 -25.80
N LYS A 79 -15.55 -33.29 -24.84
CA LYS A 79 -16.86 -33.95 -24.91
C LYS A 79 -17.89 -32.85 -25.14
N GLN A 80 -18.52 -32.87 -26.31
CA GLN A 80 -19.65 -31.97 -26.56
C GLN A 80 -20.78 -32.46 -25.68
N SER A 81 -21.32 -31.56 -24.86
CA SER A 81 -22.56 -31.82 -24.15
C SER A 81 -23.65 -32.19 -25.16
N PRO A 82 -24.56 -33.12 -24.82
CA PRO A 82 -25.70 -33.42 -25.67
C PRO A 82 -26.45 -32.12 -26.00
N LYS A 83 -26.82 -31.93 -27.27
CA LYS A 83 -27.70 -30.82 -27.68
C LYS A 83 -29.13 -31.17 -27.29
N GLU A 84 -29.46 -31.03 -26.00
CA GLU A 84 -30.86 -31.08 -25.57
C GLU A 84 -31.56 -29.77 -25.93
N LYS A 85 -32.76 -29.89 -26.50
CA LYS A 85 -33.64 -28.75 -26.74
C LYS A 85 -34.51 -28.58 -25.50
N TYR A 86 -34.20 -27.57 -24.71
CA TYR A 86 -35.05 -27.14 -23.60
C TYR A 86 -36.20 -26.32 -24.19
N THR A 87 -37.43 -26.83 -24.11
CA THR A 87 -38.63 -26.15 -24.62
C THR A 87 -39.27 -25.21 -23.61
N ASP A 88 -39.00 -25.42 -22.31
CA ASP A 88 -39.62 -24.69 -21.20
C ASP A 88 -38.58 -23.90 -20.42
N ILE A 89 -37.89 -22.97 -21.10
CA ILE A 89 -36.92 -22.07 -20.46
C ILE A 89 -37.67 -20.80 -20.02
N PRO A 90 -37.56 -20.36 -18.76
CA PRO A 90 -38.11 -19.08 -18.33
C PRO A 90 -37.53 -17.92 -19.13
N ASP A 91 -38.30 -16.85 -19.31
CA ASP A 91 -37.90 -15.67 -20.11
C ASP A 91 -36.55 -15.08 -19.66
N TRP A 92 -36.28 -15.04 -18.34
CA TRP A 92 -35.03 -14.54 -17.77
C TRP A 92 -33.79 -15.36 -18.20
N ALA A 93 -33.94 -16.60 -18.66
CA ALA A 93 -32.83 -17.46 -19.08
C ALA A 93 -32.31 -17.12 -20.49
N GLY A 94 -33.12 -16.42 -21.30
CA GLY A 94 -32.72 -15.90 -22.60
C GLY A 94 -32.20 -14.46 -22.56
N GLU A 95 -32.44 -13.76 -21.46
CA GLU A 95 -31.95 -12.41 -21.25
C GLU A 95 -30.47 -12.44 -20.83
N PRO A 96 -29.59 -11.65 -21.47
CA PRO A 96 -28.25 -11.48 -20.96
C PRO A 96 -28.32 -10.92 -19.54
N PRO A 97 -27.48 -11.42 -18.60
CA PRO A 97 -27.45 -10.86 -17.26
C PRO A 97 -27.20 -9.35 -17.34
N ALA A 98 -27.77 -8.60 -16.40
CA ALA A 98 -27.41 -7.20 -16.24
C ALA A 98 -25.89 -7.10 -16.16
N ALA A 99 -25.31 -6.05 -16.77
CA ALA A 99 -23.89 -5.81 -16.65
C ALA A 99 -23.52 -5.82 -15.16
N ASP A 100 -22.51 -6.60 -14.80
CA ASP A 100 -21.98 -6.55 -13.44
C ASP A 100 -21.73 -5.08 -13.12
N PRO A 101 -22.28 -4.54 -12.02
CA PRO A 101 -21.96 -3.19 -11.63
C PRO A 101 -20.44 -3.15 -11.55
N LEU A 102 -19.81 -2.30 -12.37
CA LEU A 102 -18.39 -2.05 -12.25
C LEU A 102 -18.17 -1.69 -10.79
N PRO A 103 -17.39 -2.48 -10.02
CA PRO A 103 -17.17 -2.15 -8.63
C PRO A 103 -16.65 -0.71 -8.65
N PRO A 104 -17.28 0.22 -7.90
CA PRO A 104 -16.76 1.56 -7.84
C PRO A 104 -15.31 1.43 -7.40
N SER A 105 -14.38 1.98 -8.19
CA SER A 105 -12.97 2.03 -7.82
C SER A 105 -12.92 2.58 -6.40
N PRO A 106 -12.46 1.80 -5.41
CA PRO A 106 -12.59 2.23 -4.04
C PRO A 106 -11.83 3.54 -3.85
N LEU A 107 -12.45 4.50 -3.16
CA LEU A 107 -11.70 5.64 -2.65
C LEU A 107 -10.62 5.10 -1.72
N THR A 108 -9.36 5.38 -2.03
CA THR A 108 -8.21 5.08 -1.16
C THR A 108 -7.62 6.41 -0.70
N PRO A 109 -8.14 7.03 0.37
CA PRO A 109 -7.71 8.37 0.79
C PRO A 109 -6.23 8.43 1.16
N SER A 110 -5.64 7.32 1.59
CA SER A 110 -4.20 7.18 1.88
C SER A 110 -3.32 7.03 0.63
N ARG A 111 -3.93 6.87 -0.55
CA ARG A 111 -3.27 6.87 -1.87
C ARG A 111 -4.07 7.75 -2.84
N PRO A 112 -4.09 9.07 -2.62
CA PRO A 112 -4.81 10.00 -3.48
C PRO A 112 -4.21 10.02 -4.90
N ASP A 113 -5.07 10.25 -5.90
CA ASP A 113 -4.66 10.42 -7.31
C ASP A 113 -3.91 11.75 -7.56
N GLU A 114 -3.95 12.69 -6.62
CA GLU A 114 -3.27 13.98 -6.69
C GLU A 114 -1.76 13.85 -6.41
N GLU A 115 -0.96 14.71 -7.05
CA GLU A 115 0.47 14.82 -6.76
C GLU A 115 0.67 15.20 -5.29
N GLU A 116 1.23 14.28 -4.50
CA GLU A 116 1.56 14.60 -3.13
C GLU A 116 2.55 15.79 -3.09
N PRO A 117 2.46 16.69 -2.08
CA PRO A 117 3.41 17.79 -1.94
C PRO A 117 4.87 17.32 -1.97
N ALA A 118 5.79 18.20 -2.34
CA ALA A 118 7.21 17.85 -2.44
C ALA A 118 7.72 17.15 -1.17
N VAL A 119 8.16 15.89 -1.32
CA VAL A 119 8.95 15.20 -0.31
C VAL A 119 10.35 15.81 -0.27
N MET A 120 11.00 15.83 0.89
CA MET A 120 12.41 16.21 0.95
C MET A 120 13.21 15.26 0.05
N SER A 121 14.04 15.84 -0.83
CA SER A 121 14.84 15.06 -1.77
C SER A 121 15.80 14.14 -0.99
N PRO A 122 15.87 12.83 -1.29
CA PRO A 122 16.86 11.93 -0.70
C PRO A 122 18.33 12.37 -0.91
N LEU A 123 18.56 13.33 -1.82
CA LEU A 123 19.87 13.85 -2.17
C LEU A 123 20.22 15.17 -1.46
N GLU A 124 19.27 15.80 -0.76
CA GLU A 124 19.52 17.02 0.01
C GLU A 124 20.05 16.67 1.41
N SER A 125 21.36 16.45 1.49
CA SER A 125 22.20 16.53 2.71
C SER A 125 21.99 15.52 3.85
N ASP A 126 21.11 14.52 3.76
CA ASP A 126 21.03 13.45 4.77
C ASP A 126 20.70 12.08 4.17
N ASP A 127 21.70 11.20 4.24
CA ASP A 127 21.97 10.02 3.41
C ASP A 127 21.03 8.82 3.72
N GLY A 128 19.73 8.98 3.50
CA GLY A 128 18.71 7.94 3.81
C GLY A 128 18.48 7.69 5.31
N ALA A 129 19.33 8.24 6.17
CA ALA A 129 19.28 8.12 7.63
C ALA A 129 17.96 8.67 8.21
N ARG A 130 17.43 9.78 7.66
CA ARG A 130 16.13 10.35 8.08
C ARG A 130 14.95 9.44 7.79
N PHE A 131 14.91 8.84 6.61
CA PHE A 131 13.87 7.88 6.24
C PHE A 131 13.95 6.62 7.12
N LYS A 132 15.16 6.13 7.37
CA LYS A 132 15.40 5.01 8.29
C LYS A 132 14.92 5.35 9.70
N ARG A 133 15.24 6.54 10.21
CA ARG A 133 14.79 7.05 11.50
C ARG A 133 13.27 7.16 11.60
N GLY A 134 12.61 7.75 10.59
CA GLY A 134 11.15 7.87 10.56
C GLY A 134 10.46 6.51 10.62
N ARG A 135 10.98 5.52 9.89
CA ARG A 135 10.48 4.12 9.94
C ARG A 135 10.69 3.45 11.30
N ILE A 136 11.83 3.71 11.96
CA ILE A 136 12.11 3.21 13.31
C ILE A 136 11.09 3.78 14.30
N ILE A 137 10.86 5.08 14.25
CA ILE A 137 9.90 5.78 15.13
C ILE A 137 8.47 5.30 14.87
N HIS A 138 8.07 5.20 13.59
CA HIS A 138 6.75 4.68 13.21
C HIS A 138 6.53 3.29 13.81
N ASN A 139 7.44 2.34 13.58
CA ASN A 139 7.33 0.97 14.10
C ASN A 139 7.26 0.95 15.64
N LEU A 140 8.05 1.78 16.32
CA LEU A 140 8.03 1.84 17.79
C LEU A 140 6.70 2.39 18.30
N LEU A 141 6.19 3.47 17.72
CA LEU A 141 4.89 4.04 18.09
C LEU A 141 3.71 3.11 17.74
N GLN A 142 3.89 2.24 16.76
CA GLN A 142 2.93 1.19 16.42
C GLN A 142 2.92 0.05 17.45
N THR A 143 4.11 -0.43 17.86
CA THR A 143 4.26 -1.67 18.63
C THR A 143 4.41 -1.48 20.15
N LEU A 144 5.06 -0.42 20.61
CA LEU A 144 5.26 -0.17 22.04
C LEU A 144 3.97 -0.13 22.86
N PRO A 145 2.85 0.41 22.36
CA PRO A 145 1.60 0.42 23.11
C PRO A 145 1.05 -0.97 23.46
N GLU A 146 1.44 -2.01 22.72
CA GLU A 146 1.04 -3.39 23.01
C GLU A 146 1.83 -4.02 24.16
N ILE A 147 2.97 -3.42 24.53
CA ILE A 147 3.81 -3.86 25.63
C ILE A 147 3.27 -3.28 26.94
N ALA A 148 3.32 -4.05 28.02
CA ALA A 148 2.94 -3.58 29.36
C ALA A 148 3.79 -2.37 29.79
N LEU A 149 3.16 -1.38 30.44
CA LEU A 149 3.76 -0.07 30.74
C LEU A 149 5.12 -0.17 31.47
N ASP A 150 5.25 -1.11 32.40
CA ASP A 150 6.45 -1.40 33.18
C ASP A 150 7.62 -1.96 32.35
N HIS A 151 7.34 -2.55 31.19
CA HIS A 151 8.34 -3.11 30.27
C HIS A 151 8.60 -2.25 29.03
N ARG A 152 7.80 -1.21 28.78
CA ARG A 152 7.92 -0.38 27.57
C ARG A 152 9.26 0.33 27.45
N GLU A 153 9.78 0.87 28.55
CA GLU A 153 11.05 1.61 28.52
C GLU A 153 12.24 0.70 28.17
N ASP A 154 12.30 -0.48 28.78
CA ASP A 154 13.33 -1.48 28.50
C ASP A 154 13.21 -2.02 27.07
N ALA A 155 11.99 -2.25 26.58
CA ALA A 155 11.74 -2.68 25.21
C ALA A 155 12.16 -1.62 24.19
N LEU A 156 11.84 -0.35 24.44
CA LEU A 156 12.25 0.81 23.62
C LEU A 156 13.78 0.88 23.52
N LYS A 157 14.49 0.85 24.66
CA LYS A 157 15.96 0.89 24.70
C LYS A 157 16.57 -0.32 23.97
N SER A 158 16.05 -1.53 24.23
CA SER A 158 16.54 -2.77 23.62
C SER A 158 16.33 -2.79 22.11
N TYR A 159 15.21 -2.25 21.62
CA TYR A 159 14.93 -2.15 20.20
C TYR A 159 15.89 -1.16 19.53
N LEU A 160 16.04 0.05 20.08
CA LEU A 160 16.92 1.08 19.51
C LEU A 160 18.40 0.67 19.48
N ALA A 161 18.84 -0.13 20.45
CA ALA A 161 20.21 -0.64 20.53
C ALA A 161 20.55 -1.73 19.49
N ARG A 162 19.59 -2.20 18.67
CA ARG A 162 19.86 -3.23 17.66
C ARG A 162 20.79 -2.70 16.57
N ALA A 163 21.88 -3.42 16.30
CA ALA A 163 22.90 -3.04 15.32
C ALA A 163 22.33 -2.77 13.90
N ALA A 164 21.24 -3.43 13.51
CA ALA A 164 20.56 -3.21 12.23
C ALA A 164 20.06 -1.77 12.03
N HIS A 165 19.81 -1.04 13.12
CA HIS A 165 19.38 0.36 13.05
C HIS A 165 20.53 1.33 12.77
N GLU A 166 21.79 0.93 13.01
CA GLU A 166 22.99 1.77 12.81
C GLU A 166 22.90 3.14 13.52
N LEU A 167 22.29 3.15 14.71
CA LEU A 167 22.13 4.36 15.52
C LEU A 167 23.28 4.50 16.52
N SER A 168 23.88 5.68 16.60
CA SER A 168 24.78 6.05 17.70
C SER A 168 24.04 6.12 19.04
N GLU A 169 24.75 5.99 20.17
CA GLU A 169 24.15 6.07 21.51
C GLU A 169 23.39 7.39 21.71
N ASN A 170 23.92 8.51 21.22
CA ASN A 170 23.25 9.81 21.28
C ASN A 170 21.92 9.80 20.50
N GLN A 171 21.89 9.22 19.30
CA GLN A 171 20.66 9.11 18.51
C GLN A 171 19.64 8.19 19.17
N GLN A 172 20.08 7.11 19.83
CA GLN A 172 19.18 6.23 20.57
C GLN A 172 18.51 6.98 21.74
N LEU A 173 19.28 7.77 22.50
CA LEU A 173 18.75 8.59 23.59
C LEU A 173 17.78 9.67 23.10
N GLU A 174 18.13 10.35 22.01
CA GLU A 174 17.29 11.37 21.38
C GLU A 174 15.94 10.79 20.93
N ILE A 175 15.98 9.70 20.15
CA ILE A 175 14.77 9.02 19.65
C ILE A 175 13.93 8.47 20.81
N ALA A 176 14.56 7.94 21.86
CA ALA A 176 13.85 7.44 23.03
C ALA A 176 13.09 8.56 23.75
N GLY A 177 13.74 9.72 24.00
CA GLY A 177 13.11 10.87 24.66
C GLY A 177 11.96 11.45 23.84
N GLU A 178 12.13 11.53 22.52
CA GLU A 178 11.08 11.94 21.59
C GLU A 178 9.86 11.01 21.61
N ILE A 179 10.07 9.70 21.52
CA ILE A 179 8.98 8.72 21.59
C ILE A 179 8.27 8.80 22.93
N GLN A 180 9.02 8.88 24.04
CA GLN A 180 8.43 9.05 25.37
C GLN A 180 7.59 10.33 25.47
N THR A 181 8.01 11.42 24.83
CA THR A 181 7.23 12.66 24.81
C THR A 181 5.88 12.47 24.12
N VAL A 182 5.87 11.80 22.97
CA VAL A 182 4.62 11.49 22.25
C VAL A 182 3.72 10.51 23.01
N LEU A 183 4.30 9.45 23.57
CA LEU A 183 3.53 8.43 24.29
C LEU A 183 2.87 8.98 25.57
N ASN A 184 3.47 10.01 26.17
CA ASN A 184 2.99 10.64 27.40
C ASN A 184 2.32 12.00 27.15
N ASP A 185 2.02 12.35 25.90
CA ASP A 185 1.27 13.57 25.57
C ASP A 185 -0.10 13.55 26.29
N PRO A 186 -0.45 14.54 27.12
CA PRO A 186 -1.66 14.46 27.93
C PRO A 186 -2.96 14.29 27.14
N ASP A 187 -3.04 14.87 25.94
CA ASP A 187 -4.26 14.89 25.13
C ASP A 187 -4.41 13.60 24.31
N PHE A 188 -3.31 12.90 24.03
CA PHE A 188 -3.27 11.73 23.15
C PHE A 188 -2.66 10.47 23.77
N ALA A 189 -2.19 10.52 25.02
CA ALA A 189 -1.78 9.37 25.81
C ALA A 189 -2.82 8.22 25.81
N PRO A 190 -4.15 8.49 25.84
CA PRO A 190 -5.14 7.43 25.69
C PRO A 190 -4.97 6.58 24.42
N LEU A 191 -4.53 7.17 23.29
CA LEU A 191 -4.25 6.41 22.07
C LEU A 191 -3.10 5.43 22.20
N PHE A 192 -2.22 5.58 23.18
CA PHE A 192 -1.14 4.63 23.44
C PHE A 192 -1.42 3.76 24.67
N GLY A 193 -2.67 3.81 25.16
CA GLY A 193 -3.18 3.01 26.26
C GLY A 193 -3.97 1.76 25.82
N PRO A 194 -4.52 1.02 26.79
CA PRO A 194 -5.34 -0.16 26.53
C PRO A 194 -6.58 0.17 25.68
N GLY A 195 -6.95 -0.73 24.77
CA GLY A 195 -8.11 -0.57 23.89
C GLY A 195 -7.83 0.22 22.59
N SER A 196 -6.68 0.88 22.50
CA SER A 196 -6.19 1.42 21.24
C SER A 196 -5.70 0.31 20.33
N ARG A 197 -5.97 0.45 19.03
CA ARG A 197 -5.62 -0.52 17.99
C ARG A 197 -4.74 0.17 16.95
N ALA A 198 -3.68 -0.52 16.54
CA ALA A 198 -2.84 -0.09 15.43
C ALA A 198 -3.27 -0.75 14.11
N GLU A 199 -2.91 -0.15 12.97
CA GLU A 199 -3.13 -0.71 11.63
C GLU A 199 -4.58 -1.17 11.35
N VAL A 200 -5.55 -0.37 11.79
CA VAL A 200 -6.97 -0.74 11.72
C VAL A 200 -7.50 -0.61 10.29
N PRO A 201 -8.00 -1.69 9.66
CA PRO A 201 -8.67 -1.58 8.37
C PRO A 201 -9.99 -0.82 8.55
N LEU A 202 -10.21 0.17 7.70
CA LEU A 202 -11.43 0.96 7.64
C LEU A 202 -12.04 0.77 6.26
N ILE A 203 -13.19 0.10 6.23
CA ILE A 203 -14.02 -0.04 5.02
C ILE A 203 -15.36 0.62 5.32
N GLY A 204 -15.78 1.53 4.45
CA GLY A 204 -17.03 2.24 4.61
C GLY A 204 -17.50 2.86 3.31
N GLU A 205 -18.74 3.29 3.26
CA GLU A 205 -19.25 4.08 2.15
C GLU A 205 -19.15 5.57 2.50
N VAL A 206 -18.56 6.34 1.61
CA VAL A 206 -18.34 7.77 1.74
C VAL A 206 -18.77 8.43 0.43
N ALA A 207 -19.71 9.38 0.49
CA ALA A 207 -20.27 10.07 -0.68
C ALA A 207 -20.77 9.14 -1.81
N GLY A 208 -21.34 7.97 -1.46
CA GLY A 208 -21.83 6.99 -2.43
C GLY A 208 -20.75 6.10 -3.07
N GLN A 209 -19.51 6.19 -2.58
CA GLN A 209 -18.38 5.39 -3.06
C GLN A 209 -17.84 4.51 -1.92
N ILE A 210 -17.46 3.27 -2.25
CA ILE A 210 -16.77 2.40 -1.30
C ILE A 210 -15.40 2.99 -1.04
N MET A 211 -15.06 3.17 0.23
CA MET A 211 -13.75 3.59 0.70
C MET A 211 -13.06 2.41 1.38
N SER A 212 -11.78 2.23 1.08
CA SER A 212 -10.91 1.29 1.78
C SER A 212 -9.66 2.01 2.25
N ALA A 213 -9.39 1.97 3.54
CA ALA A 213 -8.23 2.60 4.15
C ALA A 213 -7.65 1.74 5.27
N GLN A 214 -6.44 2.09 5.69
CA GLN A 214 -5.79 1.52 6.87
C GLN A 214 -5.40 2.70 7.76
N LEU A 215 -5.94 2.73 8.98
CA LEU A 215 -5.63 3.76 9.97
C LEU A 215 -4.41 3.31 10.78
N ASP A 216 -3.43 4.18 10.95
CA ASP A 216 -2.24 3.85 11.74
C ASP A 216 -2.61 3.59 13.20
N ARG A 217 -3.53 4.38 13.76
CA ARG A 217 -4.02 4.19 15.12
C ARG A 217 -5.45 4.66 15.33
N LEU A 218 -6.22 3.88 16.06
CA LEU A 218 -7.62 4.15 16.40
C LEU A 218 -7.92 3.75 17.84
N LEU A 219 -8.47 4.68 18.61
CA LEU A 219 -9.08 4.41 19.90
C LEU A 219 -10.58 4.69 19.81
N VAL A 220 -11.38 3.74 20.25
CA VAL A 220 -12.85 3.86 20.29
C VAL A 220 -13.26 3.72 21.75
N THR A 221 -13.80 4.80 22.33
CA THR A 221 -14.41 4.81 23.67
C THR A 221 -15.92 4.86 23.54
N ASP A 222 -16.64 4.86 24.66
CA ASP A 222 -18.10 4.97 24.65
C ASP A 222 -18.59 6.34 24.13
N ASP A 223 -17.81 7.40 24.38
CA ASP A 223 -18.17 8.80 24.09
C ASP A 223 -17.50 9.36 22.82
N GLU A 224 -16.25 8.93 22.54
CA GLU A 224 -15.44 9.50 21.47
C GLU A 224 -14.59 8.47 20.71
N ILE A 225 -14.11 8.90 19.54
CA ILE A 225 -13.21 8.16 18.69
C ILE A 225 -12.02 9.06 18.41
N LEU A 226 -10.82 8.56 18.70
CA LEU A 226 -9.58 9.23 18.34
C LEU A 226 -8.93 8.45 17.21
N VAL A 227 -8.60 9.15 16.13
CA VAL A 227 -7.91 8.58 14.97
C VAL A 227 -6.64 9.38 14.68
N VAL A 228 -5.53 8.67 14.45
CA VAL A 228 -4.23 9.26 14.12
C VAL A 228 -3.63 8.58 12.90
N ASP A 229 -3.05 9.39 12.02
CA ASP A 229 -2.28 8.96 10.84
C ASP A 229 -0.86 9.55 10.92
N PHE A 230 0.15 8.72 10.61
CA PHE A 230 1.55 8.99 10.86
C PHE A 230 2.24 9.49 9.58
N LYS A 231 2.92 10.64 9.67
CA LYS A 231 3.64 11.24 8.55
C LYS A 231 5.15 11.15 8.75
N THR A 232 5.79 10.24 8.02
CA THR A 232 7.20 9.88 8.26
C THR A 232 8.26 10.56 7.39
N ASN A 233 7.85 11.10 6.24
CA ASN A 233 8.79 11.46 5.17
C ASN A 233 8.87 12.97 4.90
N ARG A 234 8.33 13.80 5.80
CA ARG A 234 8.15 15.23 5.55
C ARG A 234 8.37 16.04 6.81
N PRO A 235 8.95 17.25 6.69
CA PRO A 235 9.01 18.15 7.81
C PRO A 235 7.59 18.60 8.12
N PRO A 236 7.23 18.69 9.40
CA PRO A 236 5.93 19.21 9.74
C PRO A 236 5.77 20.68 9.35
N PRO A 237 4.54 21.09 9.00
CA PRO A 237 4.23 22.51 8.95
C PRO A 237 4.34 23.09 10.36
N THR A 238 4.84 24.32 10.46
CA THR A 238 4.96 25.04 11.74
C THR A 238 3.61 25.46 12.33
N ASP A 239 2.56 25.48 11.51
CA ASP A 239 1.19 25.85 11.88
C ASP A 239 0.22 24.84 11.26
N PRO A 240 -0.77 24.31 12.02
CA PRO A 240 -1.84 23.45 11.49
C PRO A 240 -2.58 23.99 10.26
N VAL A 241 -2.64 25.32 10.08
CA VAL A 241 -3.25 25.95 8.88
C VAL A 241 -2.47 25.65 7.60
N ASN A 242 -1.18 25.32 7.72
CA ASN A 242 -0.32 24.98 6.59
C ASN A 242 -0.27 23.46 6.31
N VAL A 243 -1.14 22.66 6.95
CA VAL A 243 -1.30 21.25 6.58
C VAL A 243 -1.82 21.17 5.16
N ALA A 244 -1.14 20.39 4.33
CA ALA A 244 -1.54 20.22 2.93
C ALA A 244 -2.96 19.63 2.82
N ASP A 245 -3.78 20.20 1.93
CA ASP A 245 -5.16 19.80 1.66
C ASP A 245 -5.34 18.29 1.48
N ILE A 246 -4.34 17.63 0.90
CA ILE A 246 -4.34 16.18 0.68
C ILE A 246 -4.51 15.38 1.98
N TYR A 247 -3.88 15.84 3.07
CA TYR A 247 -4.01 15.22 4.39
C TYR A 247 -5.32 15.61 5.07
N LEU A 248 -5.79 16.84 4.84
CA LEU A 248 -7.11 17.27 5.34
C LEU A 248 -8.23 16.44 4.70
N ARG A 249 -8.19 16.23 3.37
CA ARG A 249 -9.14 15.35 2.65
C ARG A 249 -9.06 13.90 3.13
N GLN A 250 -7.85 13.38 3.34
CA GLN A 250 -7.66 12.04 3.89
C GLN A 250 -8.32 11.89 5.26
N MET A 251 -8.03 12.81 6.19
CA MET A 251 -8.57 12.77 7.55
C MET A 251 -10.07 13.09 7.58
N ALA A 252 -10.58 13.92 6.66
CA ALA A 252 -12.01 14.19 6.50
C ALA A 252 -12.78 12.94 6.03
N ALA A 253 -12.23 12.19 5.05
CA ALA A 253 -12.80 10.92 4.61
C ALA A 253 -12.83 9.88 5.74
N TYR A 254 -11.75 9.80 6.54
CA TYR A 254 -11.72 8.93 7.73
C TYR A 254 -12.78 9.32 8.76
N ARG A 255 -12.90 10.63 9.04
CA ARG A 255 -13.91 11.18 9.96
C ARG A 255 -15.32 10.79 9.52
N LEU A 256 -15.65 11.01 8.26
CA LEU A 256 -16.98 10.74 7.72
C LEU A 256 -17.32 9.23 7.75
N ALA A 257 -16.38 8.38 7.36
CA ALA A 257 -16.57 6.93 7.45
C ALA A 257 -16.74 6.44 8.90
N LEU A 258 -15.93 6.94 9.83
CA LEU A 258 -16.06 6.60 11.26
C LEU A 258 -17.38 7.11 11.85
N GLN A 259 -17.87 8.27 11.40
CA GLN A 259 -19.16 8.81 11.82
C GLN A 259 -20.34 7.92 11.41
N ASN A 260 -20.26 7.33 10.22
CA ASN A 260 -21.26 6.39 9.73
C ASN A 260 -21.23 5.07 10.52
N ILE A 261 -20.04 4.58 10.89
CA ILE A 261 -19.86 3.32 11.63
C ILE A 261 -20.28 3.48 13.11
N TYR A 262 -19.99 4.62 13.72
CA TYR A 262 -20.20 4.89 15.14
C TYR A 262 -21.07 6.14 15.35
N PRO A 263 -22.38 6.04 15.08
CA PRO A 263 -23.29 7.18 15.18
C PRO A 263 -23.35 7.72 16.62
N GLY A 264 -23.31 9.04 16.75
CA GLY A 264 -23.46 9.74 18.04
C GLY A 264 -22.16 9.87 18.86
N ARG A 265 -21.02 9.37 18.37
CA ARG A 265 -19.71 9.57 19.03
C ARG A 265 -18.98 10.76 18.42
N ALA A 266 -18.31 11.54 19.27
CA ALA A 266 -17.42 12.60 18.80
C ALA A 266 -16.18 11.99 18.13
N ILE A 267 -15.70 12.57 17.03
CA ILE A 267 -14.51 12.07 16.32
C ILE A 267 -13.43 13.14 16.34
N ARG A 268 -12.28 12.79 16.91
CA ARG A 268 -11.09 13.64 16.97
C ARG A 268 -10.02 13.05 16.08
N CYS A 269 -9.54 13.86 15.15
CA CYS A 269 -8.50 13.51 14.20
C CYS A 269 -7.20 14.22 14.56
N ALA A 270 -6.07 13.53 14.40
CA ALA A 270 -4.76 14.17 14.48
C ALA A 270 -3.78 13.56 13.48
N LEU A 271 -2.76 14.33 13.13
CA LEU A 271 -1.60 13.85 12.39
C LEU A 271 -0.42 13.73 13.36
N LEU A 272 0.31 12.62 13.28
CA LEU A 272 1.54 12.43 14.04
C LEU A 272 2.73 12.47 13.09
N TRP A 273 3.50 13.53 13.15
CA TRP A 273 4.71 13.65 12.35
C TRP A 273 5.83 12.90 13.06
N THR A 274 6.68 12.16 12.34
CA THR A 274 7.78 11.41 12.99
C THR A 274 9.15 12.10 12.90
N VAL A 275 9.25 13.19 12.14
CA VAL A 275 10.44 14.07 12.10
C VAL A 275 10.22 15.17 13.12
N GLY A 276 10.96 15.14 14.24
CA GLY A 276 10.67 15.97 15.42
C GLY A 276 9.27 15.67 15.95
N PRO A 277 9.05 14.49 16.53
CA PRO A 277 7.73 13.92 16.60
C PRO A 277 6.84 14.72 17.53
N HIS A 278 5.80 15.27 16.92
CA HIS A 278 4.78 16.06 17.58
C HIS A 278 3.47 15.66 16.95
N LEU A 279 2.46 15.71 17.79
CA LEU A 279 1.11 15.41 17.41
C LEU A 279 0.40 16.73 17.10
N MET A 280 -0.33 16.73 15.99
CA MET A 280 -1.02 17.89 15.46
C MET A 280 -2.52 17.59 15.40
N PRO A 281 -3.29 18.04 16.40
CA PRO A 281 -4.75 17.93 16.39
C PRO A 281 -5.32 18.70 15.19
N LEU A 282 -6.32 18.13 14.53
CA LEU A 282 -7.05 18.79 13.45
C LEU A 282 -8.44 19.18 13.95
N ALA A 283 -8.79 20.46 13.82
CA ALA A 283 -10.10 20.94 14.20
C ALA A 283 -11.17 20.45 13.21
N THR A 284 -12.39 20.22 13.68
CA THR A 284 -13.48 19.73 12.82
C THR A 284 -13.78 20.72 11.71
N GLU A 285 -13.70 22.02 12.01
CA GLU A 285 -13.91 23.12 11.08
C GLU A 285 -12.86 23.15 9.96
N GLN A 286 -11.67 22.59 10.20
CA GLN A 286 -10.63 22.42 9.18
C GLN A 286 -10.88 21.19 8.30
N LEU A 287 -11.63 20.20 8.76
CA LEU A 287 -11.88 18.95 8.01
C LEU A 287 -13.15 19.00 7.18
N VAL A 288 -14.22 19.60 7.70
CA VAL A 288 -15.53 19.67 7.01
C VAL A 288 -15.45 20.23 5.59
N PRO A 289 -14.67 21.28 5.28
CA PRO A 289 -14.55 21.79 3.91
C PRO A 289 -13.88 20.81 2.92
N HIS A 290 -13.22 19.77 3.42
CA HIS A 290 -12.47 18.78 2.66
C HIS A 290 -13.16 17.41 2.60
N GLU A 291 -14.40 17.32 3.11
CA GLU A 291 -15.20 16.11 2.96
C GLU A 291 -15.57 15.88 1.48
N PRO A 292 -15.51 14.63 1.00
CA PRO A 292 -15.84 14.25 -0.38
C PRO A 292 -17.35 14.33 -0.70
#